data_AF-A0A535D9E0-F1
#
_entry.id   AF-A0A535D9E0-F1
#
_cell.length_a   1.000
_cell.length_b   1.000
_cell.length_c   1.000
_cell.angle_alpha   90.00
_cell.angle_beta   90.00
_cell.angle_gamma   90.00
#
_symmetry.space_group_name_H-M   'P 1'
#
loop_
_entity.id
_entity.type
_entity.pdbx_description
1 polymer ?
#
loop_
_entity_poly.entity_id
_entity_poly.type
_entity_poly.pdbx_seq_one_letter_code
_entity_poly.pdbx_strand_id
1 'polypeptide(L)'
;MPSNAAGRIAATPTSATSSDEPPPRATATSDPNASDCCAASERKREASRCWKRRFRAIAGSGTKNQSSRKTWPCALSSIRSALSPAPAKSRLAGIRRGGRGGGSLMPRVYATPVLPCPSPRRSPMYDAIVVGARCAGSPTAMLLARSGYKVLLVDRDSFPSDIMSTHFIHLPGKARLQRWGLLDKVIATGAPPIERGTLHFNGMSFQPPPPPLPEGISPETICPRRIELDKILVDAAVEAGAEMRENFPVRDLLWEQERVIGVRGGPRDSEVEESARIVIGADGLHSTIARLVKPPEYDCLPSLTFGYYAYWS
;
A
#
# COMPACT_ATOMS: atom_id res chain seq x y z
N MET A 1 -23.96 16.92 -61.36
CA MET A 1 -23.85 16.29 -62.70
C MET A 1 -22.41 16.46 -63.16
N PRO A 2 -21.74 15.41 -63.66
CA PRO A 2 -22.13 13.98 -63.64
C PRO A 2 -21.87 13.38 -62.23
N SER A 3 -22.51 12.32 -61.69
CA SER A 3 -22.98 11.00 -62.18
C SER A 3 -21.80 10.07 -62.52
N ASN A 4 -21.64 8.85 -62.00
CA ASN A 4 -22.57 7.77 -61.64
C ASN A 4 -22.17 7.16 -60.25
N ALA A 5 -23.00 6.48 -59.44
CA ALA A 5 -23.83 5.27 -59.67
C ALA A 5 -23.00 4.05 -60.15
N ALA A 6 -23.18 2.81 -59.68
CA ALA A 6 -23.97 2.25 -58.58
C ALA A 6 -23.36 0.89 -58.16
N GLY A 7 -23.76 0.31 -57.01
CA GLY A 7 -23.22 -0.98 -56.56
C GLY A 7 -23.83 -1.54 -55.28
N ARG A 8 -25.14 -1.83 -55.26
CA ARG A 8 -25.77 -2.66 -54.22
C ARG A 8 -25.76 -4.12 -54.66
N ILE A 9 -25.35 -5.04 -53.78
CA ILE A 9 -25.89 -6.41 -53.73
C ILE A 9 -26.19 -6.72 -52.26
N ALA A 10 -27.31 -7.39 -52.01
CA ALA A 10 -27.76 -7.82 -50.69
C ALA A 10 -28.34 -9.23 -50.78
N ALA A 11 -28.47 -9.88 -49.62
CA ALA A 11 -29.31 -11.07 -49.36
C ALA A 11 -28.87 -12.42 -49.99
N THR A 12 -29.07 -13.60 -49.38
CA THR A 12 -29.47 -13.98 -48.00
C THR A 12 -28.93 -15.41 -47.70
N PRO A 13 -29.58 -16.42 -47.04
CA PRO A 13 -28.98 -17.02 -45.84
C PRO A 13 -28.83 -18.56 -45.89
N THR A 14 -28.28 -19.16 -44.82
CA THR A 14 -28.54 -20.58 -44.53
C THR A 14 -28.69 -20.85 -43.03
N SER A 15 -29.92 -21.17 -42.63
CA SER A 15 -30.29 -21.98 -41.46
C SER A 15 -29.75 -23.42 -41.60
N ALA A 16 -29.70 -24.29 -40.59
CA ALA A 16 -29.74 -24.23 -39.12
C ALA A 16 -29.59 -25.70 -38.63
N THR A 17 -29.17 -25.93 -37.38
CA THR A 17 -29.71 -27.05 -36.55
C THR A 17 -29.27 -26.90 -35.09
N SER A 18 -30.16 -27.32 -34.19
CA SER A 18 -30.06 -27.26 -32.73
C SER A 18 -29.49 -28.53 -32.11
N SER A 19 -28.86 -28.42 -30.93
CA SER A 19 -28.99 -29.41 -29.85
C SER A 19 -28.45 -28.86 -28.52
N ASP A 20 -29.29 -28.85 -27.50
CA ASP A 20 -28.94 -28.54 -26.10
C ASP A 20 -28.17 -29.69 -25.43
N GLU A 21 -27.15 -29.37 -24.62
CA GLU A 21 -27.04 -29.82 -23.21
C GLU A 21 -25.84 -29.12 -22.50
N PRO A 22 -25.95 -28.77 -21.21
CA PRO A 22 -24.86 -28.15 -20.44
C PRO A 22 -24.00 -29.19 -19.69
N PRO A 23 -22.66 -28.99 -19.58
CA PRO A 23 -21.81 -29.86 -18.77
C PRO A 23 -22.07 -29.67 -17.25
N PRO A 24 -21.78 -30.68 -16.41
CA PRO A 24 -22.25 -30.73 -15.02
C PRO A 24 -21.53 -29.76 -14.08
N ARG A 25 -22.24 -29.35 -13.00
CA ARG A 25 -21.67 -28.59 -11.87
C ARG A 25 -20.57 -29.39 -11.17
N ALA A 26 -19.35 -28.86 -11.16
CA ALA A 26 -18.31 -29.25 -10.21
C ALA A 26 -18.45 -28.46 -8.90
N THR A 27 -18.48 -29.15 -7.77
CA THR A 27 -18.44 -28.56 -6.43
C THR A 27 -17.00 -28.28 -5.97
N ALA A 28 -16.75 -27.03 -5.56
CA ALA A 28 -15.67 -26.53 -4.69
C ALA A 28 -14.33 -27.31 -4.58
N THR A 29 -13.21 -26.70 -5.00
CA THR A 29 -11.95 -26.65 -4.23
C THR A 29 -10.95 -25.62 -4.77
N SER A 30 -10.25 -24.92 -3.86
CA SER A 30 -9.02 -24.12 -4.04
C SER A 30 -8.98 -22.94 -5.04
N ASP A 31 -8.53 -21.78 -4.54
CA ASP A 31 -8.25 -20.55 -5.29
C ASP A 31 -6.94 -20.67 -6.10
N PRO A 32 -6.94 -20.65 -7.44
CA PRO A 32 -5.72 -20.79 -8.25
C PRO A 32 -4.84 -19.51 -8.26
N ASN A 33 -5.39 -18.36 -7.87
CA ASN A 33 -4.73 -17.05 -7.97
C ASN A 33 -3.57 -16.84 -6.96
N ALA A 34 -3.57 -17.56 -5.83
CA ALA A 34 -2.53 -17.41 -4.80
C ALA A 34 -1.16 -17.95 -5.29
N SER A 35 -1.16 -19.12 -5.92
CA SER A 35 0.01 -19.72 -6.57
C SER A 35 0.56 -18.85 -7.69
N ASP A 36 -0.31 -18.30 -8.54
CA ASP A 36 0.12 -17.49 -9.69
C ASP A 36 0.71 -16.15 -9.28
N CYS A 37 0.20 -15.54 -8.20
CA CYS A 37 0.79 -14.33 -7.63
C CYS A 37 2.19 -14.61 -7.04
N CYS A 38 2.39 -15.74 -6.37
CA CYS A 38 3.70 -16.15 -5.86
C CYS A 38 4.69 -16.39 -7.02
N ALA A 39 4.31 -17.20 -8.01
CA ALA A 39 5.11 -17.49 -9.20
C ALA A 39 5.37 -16.24 -10.06
N ALA A 40 4.43 -15.29 -10.16
CA ALA A 40 4.68 -14.00 -10.82
C ALA A 40 5.68 -13.13 -10.04
N SER A 41 5.69 -13.21 -8.71
CA SER A 41 6.69 -12.51 -7.87
C SER A 41 8.09 -13.12 -8.04
N GLU A 42 8.19 -14.45 -8.14
CA GLU A 42 9.46 -15.14 -8.37
C GLU A 42 10.00 -14.90 -9.78
N ARG A 43 9.15 -14.97 -10.81
CA ARG A 43 9.51 -14.59 -12.19
C ARG A 43 10.03 -13.15 -12.28
N LYS A 44 9.46 -12.20 -11.51
CA LYS A 44 10.01 -10.83 -11.39
C LYS A 44 11.35 -10.78 -10.67
N ARG A 45 11.52 -11.50 -9.56
CA ARG A 45 12.80 -11.62 -8.82
C ARG A 45 13.89 -12.28 -9.66
N GLU A 46 13.53 -13.22 -10.54
CA GLU A 46 14.45 -13.90 -11.44
C GLU A 46 14.82 -13.06 -12.66
N ALA A 47 13.85 -12.38 -13.29
CA ALA A 47 14.13 -11.39 -14.34
C ALA A 47 15.05 -10.27 -13.84
N SER A 48 14.82 -9.76 -12.62
CA SER A 48 15.70 -8.76 -11.97
C SER A 48 17.10 -9.31 -11.68
N ARG A 49 17.22 -10.57 -11.23
CA ARG A 49 18.53 -11.25 -11.06
C ARG A 49 19.26 -11.47 -12.39
N CYS A 50 18.54 -11.85 -13.44
CA CYS A 50 19.09 -12.05 -14.78
C CYS A 50 19.59 -10.71 -15.36
N TRP A 51 18.80 -9.64 -15.23
CA TRP A 51 19.18 -8.29 -15.63
C TRP A 51 20.42 -7.78 -14.87
N LYS A 52 20.46 -7.92 -13.53
CA LYS A 52 21.64 -7.61 -12.69
C LYS A 52 22.88 -8.40 -13.10
N ARG A 53 22.75 -9.67 -13.53
CA ARG A 53 23.86 -10.49 -14.06
C ARG A 53 24.34 -9.99 -15.42
N ARG A 54 23.42 -9.69 -16.34
CA ARG A 54 23.74 -9.21 -17.71
C ARG A 54 24.43 -7.84 -17.68
N PHE A 55 24.01 -6.96 -16.77
CA PHE A 55 24.65 -5.65 -16.56
C PHE A 55 26.09 -5.78 -16.02
N ARG A 56 26.35 -6.71 -15.09
CA ARG A 56 27.72 -7.00 -14.61
C ARG A 56 28.63 -7.60 -15.68
N ALA A 57 28.10 -8.37 -16.63
CA ALA A 57 28.89 -8.91 -17.74
C ALA A 57 29.36 -7.79 -18.70
N ILE A 58 28.51 -6.79 -18.97
CA ILE A 58 28.85 -5.62 -19.81
C ILE A 58 29.88 -4.71 -19.12
N ALA A 59 29.80 -4.56 -17.80
CA ALA A 59 30.78 -3.79 -17.01
C ALA A 59 32.13 -4.53 -16.78
N GLY A 60 32.28 -5.77 -17.24
CA GLY A 60 33.45 -6.62 -16.95
C GLY A 60 34.62 -6.49 -17.92
N SER A 61 34.43 -5.91 -19.11
CA SER A 61 35.46 -5.78 -20.15
C SER A 61 36.23 -4.45 -20.04
N GLY A 62 36.90 -4.24 -18.90
CA GLY A 62 37.81 -3.10 -18.67
C GLY A 62 39.16 -3.59 -18.18
N THR A 63 40.23 -3.30 -18.92
CA THR A 63 41.59 -3.78 -18.62
C THR A 63 42.12 -3.25 -17.29
N LYS A 64 42.66 -4.17 -16.46
CA LYS A 64 43.30 -3.84 -15.18
C LYS A 64 44.49 -2.89 -15.40
N ASN A 65 44.60 -1.85 -14.58
CA ASN A 65 45.89 -1.25 -14.26
C ASN A 65 46.01 -1.12 -12.73
N GLN A 66 47.19 -1.43 -12.20
CA GLN A 66 47.46 -1.45 -10.75
C GLN A 66 48.29 -0.23 -10.36
N SER A 67 47.90 0.49 -9.29
CA SER A 67 48.89 1.14 -8.41
C SER A 67 48.32 1.60 -7.07
N SER A 68 49.19 1.53 -6.05
CA SER A 68 49.12 2.21 -4.74
C SER A 68 47.88 2.01 -3.85
N ARG A 69 48.04 1.11 -2.86
CA ARG A 69 47.32 1.16 -1.58
C ARG A 69 47.71 2.44 -0.81
N LYS A 70 46.76 3.09 -0.14
CA LYS A 70 47.02 3.91 1.06
C LYS A 70 45.99 3.58 2.15
N THR A 71 46.47 3.00 3.24
CA THR A 71 45.72 2.67 4.46
C THR A 71 45.77 3.82 5.46
N TRP A 72 44.65 4.16 6.09
CA TRP A 72 44.60 4.91 7.36
C TRP A 72 43.58 4.23 8.30
N PRO A 73 43.73 4.33 9.64
CA PRO A 73 43.31 3.25 10.53
C PRO A 73 42.02 3.52 11.31
N CYS A 74 41.30 2.44 11.66
CA CYS A 74 40.29 2.46 12.71
C CYS A 74 40.96 2.60 14.09
N ALA A 75 40.51 3.56 14.89
CA ALA A 75 40.81 3.62 16.32
C ALA A 75 39.57 3.19 17.12
N LEU A 76 39.64 2.02 17.74
CA LEU A 76 38.73 1.60 18.80
C LEU A 76 39.32 2.03 20.14
N SER A 77 38.57 2.78 20.95
CA SER A 77 38.89 3.00 22.36
C SER A 77 37.82 2.38 23.25
N SER A 78 38.25 1.41 24.07
CA SER A 78 37.40 0.77 25.06
C SER A 78 37.06 1.72 26.20
N ILE A 79 35.87 1.60 26.78
CA ILE A 79 35.68 1.81 28.22
C ILE A 79 34.95 0.61 28.80
N ARG A 80 35.59 -0.07 29.75
CA ARG A 80 34.99 -1.12 30.57
C ARG A 80 35.57 -1.03 31.98
N SER A 81 34.75 -0.60 32.93
CA SER A 81 34.86 -0.88 34.38
C SER A 81 33.71 -0.17 35.10
N ALA A 82 33.17 -0.59 36.24
CA ALA A 82 33.09 -1.87 36.97
C ALA A 82 32.55 -1.52 38.38
N LEU A 83 31.97 -2.52 39.06
CA LEU A 83 31.76 -2.66 40.52
C LEU A 83 30.33 -2.47 41.06
N SER A 84 29.92 -3.52 41.77
CA SER A 84 28.70 -3.74 42.58
C SER A 84 28.98 -3.34 44.07
N PRO A 85 28.19 -3.70 45.13
CA PRO A 85 26.96 -4.50 45.23
C PRO A 85 25.86 -3.93 46.18
N ALA A 86 24.82 -4.73 46.45
CA ALA A 86 23.66 -4.43 47.30
C ALA A 86 23.90 -4.58 48.83
N PRO A 87 23.03 -3.95 49.66
CA PRO A 87 22.37 -4.67 50.78
C PRO A 87 20.93 -4.17 51.11
N ALA A 88 20.09 -4.79 51.97
CA ALA A 88 19.88 -6.22 52.32
C ALA A 88 18.65 -6.43 53.27
N LYS A 89 17.82 -7.48 53.01
CA LYS A 89 16.95 -8.25 53.96
C LYS A 89 15.67 -7.64 54.61
N SER A 90 14.67 -8.54 54.67
CA SER A 90 13.74 -8.87 55.78
C SER A 90 12.27 -8.40 55.64
N ARG A 91 11.25 -9.06 56.22
CA ARG A 91 11.22 -10.12 57.27
C ARG A 91 9.91 -10.94 57.17
N LEU A 92 9.93 -12.22 57.54
CA LEU A 92 8.68 -12.96 57.84
C LEU A 92 8.11 -12.49 59.19
N ALA A 93 6.78 -12.50 59.32
CA ALA A 93 6.09 -12.63 60.60
C ALA A 93 4.83 -13.49 60.41
N GLY A 94 4.89 -14.74 60.83
CA GLY A 94 3.71 -15.59 60.98
C GLY A 94 3.23 -15.55 62.43
N ILE A 95 1.91 -15.51 62.64
CA ILE A 95 1.29 -15.81 63.94
C ILE A 95 0.30 -16.96 63.73
N ARG A 96 0.40 -17.98 64.58
CA ARG A 96 -0.47 -19.18 64.61
C ARG A 96 -1.22 -19.22 65.94
N ARG A 97 -2.42 -19.83 65.91
CA ARG A 97 -3.33 -20.12 67.05
C ARG A 97 -3.98 -18.86 67.65
N GLY A 98 -5.25 -18.88 68.07
CA GLY A 98 -6.27 -19.94 68.04
C GLY A 98 -7.25 -19.75 69.20
N GLY A 99 -8.54 -20.09 69.04
CA GLY A 99 -9.53 -19.95 70.11
C GLY A 99 -10.97 -19.97 69.60
N ARG A 100 -11.88 -20.56 70.37
CA ARG A 100 -13.31 -20.72 70.03
C ARG A 100 -14.16 -19.66 70.74
N GLY A 101 -15.34 -19.40 70.17
CA GLY A 101 -16.57 -19.18 70.95
C GLY A 101 -16.91 -17.73 71.27
N GLY A 102 -17.95 -17.22 70.63
CA GLY A 102 -18.57 -15.93 70.93
C GLY A 102 -19.58 -15.58 69.84
N GLY A 103 -20.87 -15.75 70.12
CA GLY A 103 -21.93 -15.44 69.16
C GLY A 103 -22.00 -13.93 68.91
N SER A 104 -22.08 -13.51 67.65
CA SER A 104 -22.33 -12.12 67.26
C SER A 104 -23.38 -12.11 66.17
N LEU A 105 -24.40 -11.25 66.32
CA LEU A 105 -25.45 -11.07 65.32
C LEU A 105 -24.83 -10.47 64.06
N MET A 106 -24.95 -11.17 62.94
CA MET A 106 -24.55 -10.64 61.63
C MET A 106 -25.50 -9.50 61.23
N PRO A 107 -25.00 -8.27 61.01
CA PRO A 107 -25.80 -7.26 60.32
C PRO A 107 -26.01 -7.75 58.88
N ARG A 108 -27.27 -7.75 58.45
CA ARG A 108 -27.68 -8.18 57.11
C ARG A 108 -27.22 -7.13 56.09
N VAL A 109 -25.99 -7.27 55.61
CA VAL A 109 -25.42 -6.42 54.56
C VAL A 109 -26.27 -6.58 53.31
N TYR A 110 -27.08 -5.57 53.00
CA TYR A 110 -27.68 -5.45 51.69
C TYR A 110 -26.56 -5.18 50.69
N ALA A 111 -26.18 -6.20 49.93
CA ALA A 111 -25.31 -6.04 48.78
C ALA A 111 -26.03 -5.16 47.77
N THR A 112 -25.70 -3.87 47.75
CA THR A 112 -26.06 -2.97 46.64
C THR A 112 -25.56 -3.61 45.36
N PRO A 113 -26.40 -3.84 44.34
CA PRO A 113 -25.93 -4.35 43.07
C PRO A 113 -24.93 -3.35 42.50
N VAL A 114 -23.66 -3.78 42.41
CA VAL A 114 -22.62 -2.99 41.77
C VAL A 114 -23.01 -2.90 40.29
N LEU A 115 -23.52 -1.74 39.88
CA LEU A 115 -23.80 -1.47 38.48
C LEU A 115 -22.51 -1.75 37.69
N PRO A 116 -22.55 -2.53 36.60
CA PRO A 116 -21.37 -2.76 35.79
C PRO A 116 -20.79 -1.41 35.38
N CYS A 117 -19.51 -1.19 35.68
CA CYS A 117 -18.80 -0.02 35.18
C CYS A 117 -19.00 0.03 33.66
N PRO A 118 -19.44 1.16 33.07
CA PRO A 118 -19.69 1.23 31.65
C PRO A 118 -18.38 0.91 30.93
N SER A 119 -18.33 -0.27 30.29
CA SER A 119 -17.20 -0.68 29.48
C SER A 119 -16.90 0.45 28.50
N PRO A 120 -15.63 0.87 28.32
CA PRO A 120 -15.30 1.92 27.38
C PRO A 120 -15.91 1.54 26.03
N ARG A 121 -16.77 2.42 25.49
CA ARG A 121 -17.42 2.20 24.19
C ARG A 121 -16.31 2.04 23.17
N ARG A 122 -16.01 0.79 22.78
CA ARG A 122 -15.07 0.51 21.70
C ARG A 122 -15.62 1.22 20.47
N SER A 123 -14.89 2.22 19.97
CA SER A 123 -15.16 2.85 18.68
C SER A 123 -15.38 1.75 17.64
N PRO A 124 -16.36 1.90 16.72
CA PRO A 124 -16.79 0.81 15.86
C PRO A 124 -15.65 0.37 14.93
N MET A 125 -14.94 -0.69 15.33
CA MET A 125 -13.66 -1.13 14.78
C MET A 125 -13.72 -1.30 13.25
N TYR A 126 -12.73 -0.76 12.55
CA TYR A 126 -12.55 -0.97 11.12
C TYR A 126 -11.83 -2.30 10.86
N ASP A 127 -12.04 -2.90 9.69
CA ASP A 127 -11.18 -4.00 9.25
C ASP A 127 -9.80 -3.46 8.90
N ALA A 128 -9.74 -2.35 8.16
CA ALA A 128 -8.50 -1.70 7.75
C ALA A 128 -8.56 -0.17 7.91
N ILE A 129 -7.45 0.41 8.37
CA ILE A 129 -7.15 1.85 8.21
C ILE A 129 -6.06 2.00 7.17
N VAL A 130 -6.31 2.80 6.13
CA VAL A 130 -5.34 3.15 5.09
C VAL A 130 -4.91 4.59 5.28
N VAL A 131 -3.60 4.82 5.44
CA VAL A 131 -3.03 6.14 5.71
C VAL A 131 -2.34 6.68 4.46
N GLY A 132 -2.88 7.75 3.89
CA GLY A 132 -2.52 8.35 2.60
C GLY A 132 -3.52 7.96 1.50
N ALA A 133 -4.26 8.92 0.96
CA ALA A 133 -5.36 8.71 -0.01
C ALA A 133 -4.96 8.98 -1.46
N ARG A 134 -3.66 9.10 -1.75
CA ARG A 134 -3.15 9.27 -3.11
C ARG A 134 -3.05 7.93 -3.86
N CYS A 135 -2.39 7.94 -5.02
CA CYS A 135 -2.25 6.82 -5.97
C CYS A 135 -1.91 5.41 -5.42
N ALA A 136 -1.41 5.26 -4.19
CA ALA A 136 -1.21 3.96 -3.54
C ALA A 136 -2.38 3.55 -2.64
N GLY A 137 -2.83 4.43 -1.74
CA GLY A 137 -3.82 4.09 -0.73
C GLY A 137 -5.27 4.13 -1.22
N SER A 138 -5.64 5.07 -2.09
CA SER A 138 -7.01 5.10 -2.62
C SER A 138 -7.40 3.83 -3.40
N PRO A 139 -6.59 3.32 -4.35
CA PRO A 139 -6.87 2.02 -4.96
C PRO A 139 -6.90 0.86 -3.96
N THR A 140 -6.09 0.92 -2.90
CA THR A 140 -6.07 -0.10 -1.85
C THR A 140 -7.38 -0.09 -1.05
N ALA A 141 -7.83 1.08 -0.61
CA ALA A 141 -9.10 1.26 0.10
C ALA A 141 -10.30 0.89 -0.78
N MET A 142 -10.33 1.34 -2.04
CA MET A 142 -11.34 0.96 -3.03
C MET A 142 -11.47 -0.56 -3.18
N LEU A 143 -10.35 -1.27 -3.34
CA LEU A 143 -10.36 -2.73 -3.55
C LEU A 143 -10.78 -3.49 -2.28
N LEU A 144 -10.40 -3.01 -1.10
CA LEU A 144 -10.84 -3.58 0.17
C LEU A 144 -12.35 -3.33 0.41
N ALA A 145 -12.84 -2.12 0.13
CA ALA A 145 -14.25 -1.78 0.28
C ALA A 145 -15.13 -2.55 -0.73
N ARG A 146 -14.71 -2.68 -1.99
CA ARG A 146 -15.34 -3.58 -2.99
C ARG A 146 -15.34 -5.05 -2.57
N SER A 147 -14.47 -5.46 -1.65
CA SER A 147 -14.43 -6.81 -1.09
C SER A 147 -15.30 -6.97 0.19
N GLY A 148 -16.04 -5.92 0.58
CA GLY A 148 -16.96 -5.94 1.72
C GLY A 148 -16.33 -5.60 3.07
N TYR A 149 -15.07 -5.14 3.12
CA TYR A 149 -14.41 -4.74 4.37
C TYR A 149 -14.81 -3.33 4.82
N LYS A 150 -14.92 -3.11 6.13
CA LYS A 150 -15.10 -1.75 6.67
C LYS A 150 -13.76 -1.01 6.67
N VAL A 151 -13.56 -0.10 5.72
CA VAL A 151 -12.30 0.64 5.53
C VAL A 151 -12.44 2.10 5.95
N LEU A 152 -11.47 2.58 6.74
CA LEU A 152 -11.22 4.01 6.94
C LEU A 152 -10.01 4.43 6.08
N LEU A 153 -10.19 5.42 5.23
CA LEU A 153 -9.14 6.05 4.44
C LEU A 153 -8.88 7.45 4.99
N VAL A 154 -7.64 7.75 5.36
CA VAL A 154 -7.25 9.05 5.93
C VAL A 154 -6.13 9.70 5.11
N ASP A 155 -6.18 11.01 4.89
CA ASP A 155 -5.06 11.79 4.39
C ASP A 155 -4.96 13.11 5.16
N ARG A 156 -3.74 13.64 5.27
CA ARG A 156 -3.47 14.94 5.90
C ARG A 156 -3.94 16.12 5.03
N ASP A 157 -4.05 15.89 3.73
CA ASP A 157 -4.45 16.89 2.74
C ASP A 157 -5.96 16.75 2.44
N SER A 158 -6.53 17.69 1.67
CA SER A 158 -7.90 17.63 1.13
C SER A 158 -7.86 17.58 -0.40
N PHE A 159 -8.86 16.97 -1.03
CA PHE A 159 -8.87 16.68 -2.47
C PHE A 159 -9.94 17.48 -3.21
N PRO A 160 -9.61 18.06 -4.38
CA PRO A 160 -8.37 17.90 -5.14
C PRO A 160 -7.16 18.68 -4.56
N SER A 161 -6.00 18.02 -4.49
CA SER A 161 -4.71 18.60 -4.05
C SER A 161 -3.63 18.29 -5.09
N ASP A 162 -2.82 19.29 -5.47
CA ASP A 162 -1.67 19.06 -6.34
C ASP A 162 -0.45 18.54 -5.55
N ILE A 163 0.38 17.75 -6.22
CA ILE A 163 1.63 17.22 -5.68
C ILE A 163 2.63 17.04 -6.82
N MET A 164 3.86 17.55 -6.65
CA MET A 164 4.93 17.35 -7.62
C MET A 164 5.26 15.85 -7.73
N SER A 165 5.12 15.29 -8.94
CA SER A 165 5.30 13.86 -9.18
C SER A 165 5.61 13.56 -10.64
N THR A 166 6.10 12.35 -10.91
CA THR A 166 6.17 11.79 -12.26
C THR A 166 4.78 11.37 -12.72
N HIS A 167 4.13 12.19 -13.54
CA HIS A 167 2.76 11.98 -14.04
C HIS A 167 2.56 10.73 -14.93
N PHE A 168 3.65 10.10 -15.37
CA PHE A 168 3.64 9.08 -16.41
C PHE A 168 3.03 7.75 -15.95
N ILE A 169 1.94 7.34 -16.60
CA ILE A 169 1.29 6.04 -16.40
C ILE A 169 1.72 5.08 -17.50
N HIS A 170 2.56 4.11 -17.14
CA HIS A 170 2.94 3.00 -18.02
C HIS A 170 1.73 2.10 -18.38
N LEU A 171 1.82 1.34 -19.47
CA LEU A 171 0.77 0.41 -19.92
C LEU A 171 0.24 -0.56 -18.84
N PRO A 172 1.05 -1.16 -17.95
CA PRO A 172 0.54 -1.97 -16.84
C PRO A 172 -0.30 -1.17 -15.84
N GLY A 173 -0.07 0.14 -15.72
CA GLY A 173 -0.90 1.08 -14.95
C GLY A 173 -2.25 1.34 -15.63
N LYS A 174 -2.26 1.60 -16.95
CA LYS A 174 -3.51 1.68 -17.74
C LYS A 174 -4.35 0.41 -17.59
N ALA A 175 -3.72 -0.77 -17.66
CA ALA A 175 -4.38 -2.07 -17.47
C ALA A 175 -5.01 -2.24 -16.07
N ARG A 176 -4.44 -1.62 -15.03
CA ARG A 176 -5.04 -1.60 -13.69
C ARG A 176 -6.23 -0.65 -13.64
N LEU A 177 -6.09 0.57 -14.16
CA LEU A 177 -7.19 1.55 -14.24
C LEU A 177 -8.39 0.98 -15.01
N GLN A 178 -8.17 0.27 -16.12
CA GLN A 178 -9.24 -0.36 -16.89
C GLN A 178 -9.95 -1.45 -16.08
N ARG A 179 -9.18 -2.35 -15.44
CA ARG A 179 -9.73 -3.40 -14.56
C ARG A 179 -10.52 -2.84 -13.37
N TRP A 180 -10.22 -1.62 -12.94
CA TRP A 180 -10.93 -0.94 -11.86
C TRP A 180 -12.17 -0.16 -12.33
N GLY A 181 -12.37 0.00 -13.65
CA GLY A 181 -13.43 0.81 -14.24
C GLY A 181 -13.14 2.32 -14.24
N LEU A 182 -11.86 2.71 -14.17
CA LEU A 182 -11.42 4.09 -14.00
C LEU A 182 -10.64 4.66 -15.19
N LEU A 183 -10.23 3.84 -16.16
CA LEU A 183 -9.43 4.32 -17.28
C LEU A 183 -10.15 5.42 -18.08
N ASP A 184 -11.44 5.25 -18.35
CA ASP A 184 -12.22 6.23 -19.12
C ASP A 184 -12.36 7.56 -18.37
N LYS A 185 -12.56 7.53 -17.04
CA LYS A 185 -12.53 8.73 -16.18
C LYS A 185 -11.17 9.46 -16.28
N VAL A 186 -10.06 8.73 -16.40
CA VAL A 186 -8.71 9.31 -16.52
C VAL A 186 -8.41 9.82 -17.94
N ILE A 187 -8.91 9.16 -18.99
CA ILE A 187 -8.81 9.65 -20.37
C ILE A 187 -9.64 10.94 -20.54
N ALA A 188 -10.80 11.02 -19.89
CA ALA A 188 -11.70 12.18 -19.93
C ALA A 188 -11.11 13.45 -19.30
N THR A 189 -9.97 13.42 -18.59
CA THR A 189 -9.30 14.64 -18.14
C THR A 189 -8.57 15.40 -19.26
N GLY A 190 -8.50 14.82 -20.47
CA GLY A 190 -7.82 15.43 -21.62
C GLY A 190 -6.30 15.30 -21.59
N ALA A 191 -5.76 14.45 -20.71
CA ALA A 191 -4.34 14.11 -20.67
C ALA A 191 -3.84 13.64 -22.05
N PRO A 192 -2.89 14.33 -22.70
CA PRO A 192 -2.49 14.00 -24.06
C PRO A 192 -1.92 12.58 -24.19
N PRO A 193 -2.27 11.83 -25.26
CA PRO A 193 -1.71 10.52 -25.53
C PRO A 193 -0.23 10.61 -25.91
N ILE A 194 0.60 9.77 -25.30
CA ILE A 194 2.03 9.63 -25.55
C ILE A 194 2.25 8.36 -26.37
N GLU A 195 2.28 8.52 -27.69
CA GLU A 195 2.49 7.45 -28.67
C GLU A 195 3.93 6.93 -28.72
N ARG A 196 4.90 7.80 -28.43
CA ARG A 196 6.34 7.56 -28.60
C ARG A 196 7.11 8.21 -27.46
N GLY A 197 8.15 7.52 -26.97
CA GLY A 197 9.13 8.07 -26.04
C GLY A 197 10.53 7.81 -26.56
N THR A 198 11.38 8.83 -26.59
CA THR A 198 12.78 8.73 -27.03
C THR A 198 13.68 8.90 -25.82
N LEU A 199 14.60 7.95 -25.62
CA LEU A 199 15.65 8.07 -24.62
C LEU A 199 16.89 8.71 -25.25
N HIS A 200 17.33 9.83 -24.68
CA HIS A 200 18.60 10.47 -25.02
C HIS A 200 19.62 10.15 -23.92
N PHE A 201 20.74 9.54 -24.28
CA PHE A 201 21.78 9.14 -23.32
C PHE A 201 23.17 9.17 -23.98
N ASN A 202 24.11 9.92 -23.39
CA ASN A 202 25.49 10.07 -23.88
C ASN A 202 25.59 10.37 -25.39
N GLY A 203 24.77 11.30 -25.89
CA GLY A 203 24.71 11.67 -27.32
C GLY A 203 23.99 10.68 -28.23
N MET A 204 23.66 9.47 -27.74
CA MET A 204 22.82 8.52 -28.46
C MET A 204 21.35 8.86 -28.25
N SER A 205 20.54 8.64 -29.28
CA SER A 205 19.07 8.73 -29.22
C SER A 205 18.49 7.37 -29.61
N PHE A 206 17.65 6.79 -28.75
CA PHE A 206 17.05 5.49 -28.97
C PHE A 206 15.58 5.51 -28.58
N GLN A 207 14.72 5.08 -29.51
CA GLN A 207 13.32 4.81 -29.21
C GLN A 207 13.21 3.31 -28.84
N PRO A 208 12.88 2.95 -27.57
CA PRO A 208 12.64 1.57 -27.22
C PRO A 208 11.48 0.98 -28.05
N PRO A 209 11.54 -0.32 -28.40
CA PRO A 209 10.42 -0.98 -29.04
C PRO A 209 9.19 -0.92 -28.12
N PRO A 210 7.97 -0.93 -28.69
CA PRO A 210 6.74 -0.92 -27.89
C PRO A 210 6.73 -2.12 -26.93
N PRO A 211 6.32 -1.94 -25.66
CA PRO A 211 6.17 -3.07 -24.74
C PRO A 211 5.07 -4.03 -25.25
N PRO A 212 5.09 -5.30 -24.81
CA PRO A 212 3.92 -6.18 -25.00
C PRO A 212 2.65 -5.50 -24.48
N LEU A 213 1.64 -5.41 -25.34
CA LEU A 213 0.38 -4.74 -25.01
C LEU A 213 -0.45 -5.62 -24.05
N PRO A 214 -0.94 -5.08 -22.92
CA PRO A 214 -1.98 -5.74 -22.15
C PRO A 214 -3.26 -5.88 -22.99
N GLU A 215 -4.00 -6.96 -22.78
CA GLU A 215 -5.30 -7.17 -23.41
C GLU A 215 -6.25 -5.98 -23.15
N GLY A 216 -6.96 -5.53 -24.18
CA GLY A 216 -7.89 -4.41 -24.11
C GLY A 216 -7.25 -3.02 -23.92
N ILE A 217 -5.92 -2.90 -23.87
CA ILE A 217 -5.22 -1.63 -23.66
C ILE A 217 -4.58 -1.11 -24.96
N SER A 218 -4.96 0.11 -25.31
CA SER A 218 -4.38 0.89 -26.41
C SER A 218 -2.92 1.27 -26.14
N PRO A 219 -2.06 1.34 -27.19
CA PRO A 219 -0.60 1.32 -27.08
C PRO A 219 0.03 2.61 -26.54
N GLU A 220 -0.69 3.74 -26.59
CA GLU A 220 -0.23 5.02 -26.07
C GLU A 220 -0.22 5.04 -24.53
N THR A 221 0.71 5.81 -23.96
CA THR A 221 0.78 6.08 -22.52
C THR A 221 0.16 7.45 -22.22
N ILE A 222 -0.07 7.78 -20.95
CA ILE A 222 -0.74 9.04 -20.55
C ILE A 222 -0.05 9.69 -19.34
N CYS A 223 -0.13 11.02 -19.26
CA CYS A 223 0.39 11.85 -18.18
C CYS A 223 -0.71 12.76 -17.58
N PRO A 224 -1.76 12.23 -16.94
CA PRO A 224 -2.76 13.05 -16.25
C PRO A 224 -2.11 13.81 -15.09
N ARG A 225 -2.61 15.01 -14.77
CA ARG A 225 -2.11 15.78 -13.62
C ARG A 225 -2.47 15.06 -12.32
N ARG A 226 -1.60 15.09 -11.31
CA ARG A 226 -1.86 14.37 -10.04
C ARG A 226 -3.10 14.88 -9.30
N ILE A 227 -3.38 16.18 -9.40
CA ILE A 227 -4.60 16.79 -8.87
C ILE A 227 -5.89 16.14 -9.41
N GLU A 228 -5.89 15.67 -10.66
CA GLU A 228 -7.01 14.98 -11.29
C GLU A 228 -7.00 13.49 -11.00
N LEU A 229 -5.85 12.84 -11.22
CA LEU A 229 -5.69 11.40 -11.02
C LEU A 229 -5.98 11.00 -9.57
N ASP A 230 -5.42 11.70 -8.59
CA ASP A 230 -5.66 11.37 -7.18
C ASP A 230 -7.13 11.59 -6.81
N LYS A 231 -7.79 12.64 -7.32
CA LYS A 231 -9.22 12.88 -7.08
C LYS A 231 -10.09 11.75 -7.65
N ILE A 232 -9.83 11.30 -8.88
CA ILE A 232 -10.54 10.15 -9.49
C ILE A 232 -10.38 8.87 -8.65
N LEU A 233 -9.20 8.65 -8.06
CA LEU A 233 -8.94 7.48 -7.22
C LEU A 233 -9.60 7.60 -5.84
N VAL A 234 -9.59 8.78 -5.22
CA VAL A 234 -10.29 9.07 -3.95
C VAL A 234 -11.79 8.88 -4.12
N ASP A 235 -12.37 9.46 -5.17
CA ASP A 235 -13.80 9.33 -5.48
C ASP A 235 -14.18 7.86 -5.69
N ALA A 236 -13.36 7.09 -6.42
CA ALA A 236 -13.58 5.66 -6.61
C ALA A 236 -13.50 4.85 -5.30
N ALA A 237 -12.72 5.29 -4.30
CA ALA A 237 -12.68 4.66 -2.98
C ALA A 237 -13.95 4.97 -2.16
N VAL A 238 -14.45 6.21 -2.21
CA VAL A 238 -15.72 6.61 -1.58
C VAL A 238 -16.92 5.96 -2.26
N GLU A 239 -16.97 5.94 -3.59
CA GLU A 239 -17.96 5.22 -4.41
C GLU A 239 -18.00 3.71 -4.07
N ALA A 240 -16.85 3.13 -3.68
CA ALA A 240 -16.73 1.74 -3.24
C ALA A 240 -17.15 1.48 -1.79
N GLY A 241 -17.44 2.52 -1.00
CA GLY A 241 -17.86 2.42 0.40
C GLY A 241 -16.75 2.58 1.45
N ALA A 242 -15.55 3.05 1.08
CA ALA A 242 -14.55 3.44 2.07
C ALA A 242 -14.95 4.78 2.73
N GLU A 243 -14.84 4.86 4.06
CA GLU A 243 -15.02 6.11 4.79
C GLU A 243 -13.78 6.99 4.59
N MET A 244 -13.91 8.13 3.92
CA MET A 244 -12.80 9.07 3.70
C MET A 244 -12.79 10.16 4.76
N ARG A 245 -11.61 10.44 5.34
CA ARG A 245 -11.37 11.61 6.20
C ARG A 245 -10.15 12.40 5.71
N GLU A 246 -10.43 13.58 5.18
CA GLU A 246 -9.45 14.58 4.79
C GLU A 246 -8.96 15.41 5.97
N ASN A 247 -7.86 16.13 5.80
CA ASN A 247 -7.25 16.96 6.86
C ASN A 247 -6.97 16.17 8.15
N PHE A 248 -6.71 14.87 8.02
CA PHE A 248 -6.47 13.90 9.08
C PHE A 248 -5.01 13.42 9.07
N PRO A 249 -4.06 14.23 9.58
CA PRO A 249 -2.69 13.79 9.77
C PRO A 249 -2.62 12.74 10.89
N VAL A 250 -2.21 11.52 10.56
CA VAL A 250 -1.83 10.51 11.54
C VAL A 250 -0.50 10.89 12.17
N ARG A 251 -0.43 10.83 13.51
CA ARG A 251 0.76 11.19 14.28
C ARG A 251 1.33 10.03 15.09
N ASP A 252 0.50 9.06 15.49
CA ASP A 252 0.93 7.93 16.30
C ASP A 252 0.15 6.64 15.95
N LEU A 253 0.65 5.50 16.41
CA LEU A 253 0.02 4.19 16.28
C LEU A 253 -0.49 3.71 17.64
N LEU A 254 -1.63 3.03 17.63
CA LEU A 254 -2.18 2.37 18.82
C LEU A 254 -1.62 0.95 18.88
N TRP A 255 -1.11 0.54 20.03
CA TRP A 255 -0.44 -0.75 20.23
C TRP A 255 -1.10 -1.58 21.32
N GLU A 256 -1.25 -2.88 21.06
CA GLU A 256 -1.54 -3.91 22.05
C GLU A 256 -0.39 -4.93 22.00
N GLN A 257 0.45 -4.95 23.02
CA GLN A 257 1.73 -5.68 23.02
C GLN A 257 2.59 -5.28 21.80
N GLU A 258 2.96 -6.23 20.94
CA GLU A 258 3.73 -5.98 19.71
C GLU A 258 2.85 -5.77 18.46
N ARG A 259 1.52 -5.68 18.62
CA ARG A 259 0.57 -5.54 17.52
C ARG A 259 0.05 -4.10 17.42
N VAL A 260 0.09 -3.54 16.20
CA VAL A 260 -0.67 -2.33 15.86
C VAL A 260 -2.17 -2.66 15.80
N ILE A 261 -2.96 -1.91 16.57
CA ILE A 261 -4.43 -2.06 16.67
C ILE A 261 -5.20 -0.81 16.20
N GLY A 262 -4.50 0.20 15.66
CA GLY A 262 -5.14 1.44 15.20
C GLY A 262 -4.16 2.60 15.02
N VAL A 263 -4.72 3.80 14.83
CA VAL A 263 -3.98 5.06 14.66
C VAL A 263 -4.52 6.15 15.58
N ARG A 264 -3.66 7.12 15.95
CA ARG A 264 -4.07 8.41 16.52
C ARG A 264 -3.75 9.53 15.53
N GLY A 265 -4.72 10.42 15.28
CA GLY A 265 -4.56 11.50 14.32
C GLY A 265 -5.73 12.49 14.31
N GLY A 266 -5.67 13.43 13.36
CA GLY A 266 -6.68 14.48 13.17
C GLY A 266 -6.13 15.90 13.40
N PRO A 267 -7.01 16.92 13.45
CA PRO A 267 -6.64 18.27 13.87
C PRO A 267 -5.98 18.26 15.26
N ARG A 268 -5.02 19.15 15.52
CA ARG A 268 -4.25 19.14 16.78
C ARG A 268 -5.12 19.29 18.02
N ASP A 269 -6.19 20.08 17.92
CA ASP A 269 -7.08 20.41 19.03
C ASP A 269 -8.20 19.39 19.21
N SER A 270 -8.27 18.38 18.33
CA SER A 270 -9.30 17.34 18.31
C SER A 270 -8.74 16.01 17.76
N GLU A 271 -7.58 15.57 18.27
CA GLU A 271 -7.06 14.25 17.93
C GLU A 271 -8.02 13.15 18.40
N VAL A 272 -8.19 12.13 17.56
CA VAL A 272 -9.02 10.95 17.84
C VAL A 272 -8.23 9.67 17.63
N GLU A 273 -8.69 8.62 18.30
CA GLU A 273 -8.15 7.27 18.21
C GLU A 273 -9.11 6.39 17.41
N GLU A 274 -8.59 5.77 16.35
CA GLU A 274 -9.37 4.86 15.50
C GLU A 274 -8.75 3.47 15.50
N SER A 275 -9.54 2.48 15.88
CA SER A 275 -9.11 1.08 16.01
C SER A 275 -9.40 0.27 14.75
N ALA A 276 -8.43 -0.55 14.33
CA ALA A 276 -8.59 -1.46 13.22
C ALA A 276 -7.81 -2.77 13.37
N ARG A 277 -8.23 -3.78 12.61
CA ARG A 277 -7.57 -5.10 12.60
C ARG A 277 -6.21 -5.04 11.88
N ILE A 278 -6.09 -4.19 10.86
CA ILE A 278 -4.83 -3.86 10.17
C ILE A 278 -4.71 -2.34 9.92
N VAL A 279 -3.48 -1.84 9.88
CA VAL A 279 -3.15 -0.47 9.45
C VAL A 279 -2.20 -0.57 8.24
N ILE A 280 -2.49 0.18 7.18
CA ILE A 280 -1.75 0.16 5.92
C ILE A 280 -1.13 1.54 5.70
N GLY A 281 0.20 1.62 5.76
CA GLY A 281 0.95 2.83 5.43
C GLY A 281 1.08 3.01 3.91
N ALA A 282 0.43 4.05 3.37
CA ALA A 282 0.49 4.48 1.98
C ALA A 282 0.86 5.97 1.85
N ASP A 283 1.51 6.53 2.88
CA ASP A 283 1.80 7.95 3.11
C ASP A 283 3.12 8.44 2.46
N GLY A 284 3.63 7.68 1.49
CA GLY A 284 4.65 8.11 0.54
C GLY A 284 6.10 8.12 1.05
N LEU A 285 6.96 8.87 0.35
CA LEU A 285 8.42 8.89 0.56
C LEU A 285 8.84 9.28 1.99
N HIS A 286 8.05 10.11 2.66
CA HIS A 286 8.31 10.57 4.03
C HIS A 286 7.38 9.90 5.04
N SER A 287 7.09 8.61 4.82
CA SER A 287 6.14 7.82 5.60
C SER A 287 6.36 7.95 7.11
N THR A 288 5.33 8.46 7.78
CA THR A 288 5.21 8.45 9.24
C THR A 288 4.94 7.04 9.74
N ILE A 289 4.13 6.26 9.03
CA ILE A 289 3.83 4.87 9.43
C ILE A 289 5.09 4.01 9.44
N ALA A 290 5.92 4.05 8.40
CA ALA A 290 7.18 3.31 8.36
C ALA A 290 8.14 3.74 9.49
N ARG A 291 8.21 5.04 9.79
CA ARG A 291 9.02 5.58 10.90
C ARG A 291 8.52 5.18 12.29
N LEU A 292 7.22 5.01 12.48
CA LEU A 292 6.62 4.57 13.74
C LEU A 292 6.80 3.05 13.94
N VAL A 293 6.56 2.24 12.90
CA VAL A 293 6.72 0.77 12.95
C VAL A 293 8.19 0.33 12.98
N LYS A 294 9.09 1.10 12.36
CA LYS A 294 10.52 0.78 12.20
C LYS A 294 10.76 -0.64 11.62
N PRO A 295 10.19 -0.94 10.44
CA PRO A 295 10.34 -2.26 9.83
C PRO A 295 11.82 -2.57 9.53
N PRO A 296 12.24 -3.85 9.60
CA PRO A 296 13.61 -4.23 9.26
C PRO A 296 13.89 -4.01 7.77
N GLU A 297 15.03 -3.37 7.48
CA GLU A 297 15.55 -3.16 6.13
C GLU A 297 16.30 -4.41 5.61
N TYR A 298 16.06 -4.80 4.34
CA TYR A 298 16.62 -6.07 3.80
C TYR A 298 17.03 -6.08 2.31
N ASP A 299 16.70 -5.06 1.50
CA ASP A 299 17.16 -4.94 0.09
C ASP A 299 17.53 -3.48 -0.22
N CYS A 300 18.40 -2.91 0.62
CA CYS A 300 18.80 -1.50 0.51
C CYS A 300 19.89 -1.31 -0.55
N LEU A 301 19.60 -0.43 -1.50
CA LEU A 301 20.56 0.05 -2.49
C LEU A 301 20.92 1.51 -2.16
N PRO A 302 22.19 1.92 -2.32
CA PRO A 302 22.55 3.32 -2.19
C PRO A 302 21.86 4.16 -3.27
N SER A 303 21.66 5.46 -3.00
CA SER A 303 21.13 6.39 -3.99
C SER A 303 22.10 6.49 -5.18
N LEU A 304 21.70 5.96 -6.33
CA LEU A 304 22.53 5.93 -7.55
C LEU A 304 22.33 7.16 -8.45
N THR A 305 21.25 7.91 -8.24
CA THR A 305 20.85 9.06 -9.06
C THR A 305 19.86 9.93 -8.29
N PHE A 306 19.63 11.14 -8.77
CA PHE A 306 18.56 12.05 -8.34
C PHE A 306 17.84 12.57 -9.58
N GLY A 307 16.55 12.87 -9.45
CA GLY A 307 15.74 13.47 -10.51
C GLY A 307 15.15 14.78 -10.03
N TYR A 308 15.25 15.83 -10.85
CA TYR A 308 14.54 17.09 -10.65
C TYR A 308 13.39 17.18 -11.64
N TYR A 309 12.26 17.71 -11.18
CA TYR A 309 11.08 17.95 -11.99
C TYR A 309 10.61 19.38 -11.73
N ALA A 310 10.18 20.06 -12.78
CA ALA A 310 9.55 21.37 -12.72
C ALA A 310 8.43 21.41 -13.75
N TYR A 311 7.44 22.26 -13.52
CA TYR A 311 6.55 22.70 -14.56
C TYR A 311 7.12 23.98 -15.18
N TRP A 312 6.96 24.14 -16.49
CA TRP A 312 7.26 25.36 -17.22
C TRP A 312 6.09 25.68 -18.15
N SER A 313 6.03 26.93 -18.60
CA SER A 313 5.00 27.49 -19.50
C SER A 313 5.69 28.26 -20.62
#